data_AF-A0A8T3ZFH4-F1
#
_entry.id   AF-A0A8T3ZFH4-F1
#
_cell.length_a   1.000
_cell.length_b   1.000
_cell.length_c   1.000
_cell.angle_alpha   90.00
_cell.angle_beta   90.00
_cell.angle_gamma   90.00
#
_symmetry.space_group_name_H-M   'P 1'
#
loop_
_entity.id
_entity.type
_entity.pdbx_description
1 polymer ?
#
loop_
_entity_poly.entity_id
_entity_poly.type
_entity_poly.pdbx_seq_one_letter_code
_entity_poly.pdbx_strand_id
1 'polypeptide(L)'
;MNIVICGSSTFCKEMVEIRDKLNDMGHQGIINHYYEELAAGRMPELMERINREHAQVKKEYGFMHWYYDAIRNSDGVLILNYDKNGVSNCIGGNTFLEMGCAHMHHKKIFLLNPIPKMSYTEELEAMDPIILNGDLSKIK
;
A
#
# COMPACT_ATOMS: atom_id res chain seq x y z
N MET A 1 -10.12 3.74 12.82
CA MET A 1 -10.06 2.53 11.98
C MET A 1 -8.65 1.99 11.95
N ASN A 2 -8.48 0.67 11.86
CA ASN A 2 -7.22 0.00 11.55
C ASN A 2 -7.03 -0.04 10.03
N ILE A 3 -6.04 0.67 9.51
CA ILE A 3 -5.85 0.88 8.07
C ILE A 3 -4.47 0.40 7.67
N VAL A 4 -4.40 -0.61 6.80
CA VAL A 4 -3.14 -1.10 6.24
C VAL A 4 -2.75 -0.22 5.06
N ILE A 5 -1.52 0.29 5.08
CA ILE A 5 -0.99 1.11 3.99
C ILE A 5 -0.26 0.20 3.01
N CYS A 6 -0.71 0.25 1.76
CA CYS A 6 -0.23 -0.57 0.66
C CYS A 6 0.34 0.33 -0.44
N GLY A 7 1.37 -0.15 -1.14
CA GLY A 7 1.99 0.60 -2.23
C GLY A 7 3.35 0.06 -2.61
N SER A 8 4.01 0.77 -3.54
CA SER A 8 5.36 0.41 -3.97
C SER A 8 6.38 0.70 -2.86
N SER A 9 7.27 -0.26 -2.58
CA SER A 9 8.37 -0.16 -1.61
C SER A 9 9.29 1.06 -1.83
N THR A 10 9.35 1.59 -3.06
CA THR A 10 10.05 2.85 -3.38
C THR A 10 9.57 4.04 -2.55
N PHE A 11 8.30 4.02 -2.12
CA PHE A 11 7.65 5.10 -1.36
C PHE A 11 7.57 4.79 0.15
N CYS A 12 8.55 4.07 0.69
CA CYS A 12 8.53 3.67 2.12
C CYS A 12 8.53 4.87 3.08
N LYS A 13 9.16 6.00 2.70
CA LYS A 13 9.15 7.23 3.51
C LYS A 13 7.76 7.82 3.58
N GLU A 14 7.10 7.92 2.42
CA GLU A 14 5.73 8.40 2.29
C GLU A 14 4.75 7.48 3.04
N MET A 15 4.97 6.16 3.05
CA MET A 15 4.18 5.23 3.86
C MET A 15 4.25 5.56 5.35
N VAL A 16 5.46 5.86 5.87
CA VAL A 16 5.65 6.26 7.27
C VAL A 16 4.97 7.61 7.54
N GLU A 17 5.12 8.59 6.66
CA GLU A 17 4.47 9.90 6.81
C GLU A 17 2.93 9.79 6.81
N ILE A 18 2.37 8.97 5.93
CA ILE A 18 0.91 8.74 5.88
C ILE A 18 0.43 7.97 7.11
N ARG A 19 1.21 6.99 7.60
CA ARG A 19 0.90 6.28 8.86
C ARG A 19 0.75 7.29 10.00
N ASP A 20 1.70 8.20 10.13
CA ASP A 20 1.70 9.19 11.22
C ASP A 20 0.53 10.15 11.09
N LYS A 21 0.21 10.63 9.88
CA LYS A 21 -0.99 11.45 9.64
C LYS A 21 -2.29 10.71 10.00
N LEU A 22 -2.41 9.43 9.64
CA LEU A 22 -3.57 8.62 10.02
C LEU A 22 -3.69 8.48 11.54
N ASN A 23 -2.56 8.29 12.22
CA ASN A 23 -2.51 8.21 13.69
C ASN A 23 -2.97 9.53 14.34
N ASP A 24 -2.49 10.67 13.84
CA ASP A 24 -2.90 12.00 14.33
C ASP A 24 -4.40 12.26 14.14
N MET A 25 -5.01 11.62 13.14
CA MET A 25 -6.44 11.69 12.85
C MET A 25 -7.28 10.70 13.68
N GLY A 26 -6.67 9.93 14.58
CA GLY A 26 -7.35 8.95 15.43
C GLY A 26 -7.61 7.59 14.77
N HIS A 27 -7.00 7.33 13.61
CA HIS A 27 -6.92 6.00 13.03
C HIS A 27 -5.66 5.29 13.53
N GLN A 28 -5.52 4.00 13.21
CA GLN A 28 -4.29 3.25 13.41
C GLN A 28 -3.74 2.90 12.03
N GLY A 29 -2.70 3.59 11.60
CA GLY A 29 -1.95 3.28 10.39
C GLY A 29 -1.06 2.05 10.61
N ILE A 30 -1.15 1.07 9.71
CA ILE A 30 -0.41 -0.19 9.79
C ILE A 30 0.51 -0.31 8.58
N ILE A 31 1.81 -0.44 8.84
CA ILE A 31 2.86 -0.68 7.84
C ILE A 31 3.75 -1.82 8.29
N ASN A 32 4.42 -2.47 7.34
CA ASN A 32 5.40 -3.49 7.65
C ASN A 32 6.63 -2.84 8.30
N HIS A 33 7.10 -3.38 9.42
CA HIS A 33 8.27 -2.86 10.15
C HIS A 33 9.53 -2.70 9.27
N TYR A 34 9.73 -3.55 8.27
CA TYR A 34 10.85 -3.38 7.34
C TYR A 34 10.76 -2.06 6.56
N TYR A 35 9.56 -1.55 6.28
CA TYR A 35 9.41 -0.23 5.65
C TYR A 35 9.74 0.92 6.60
N GLU A 36 9.52 0.77 7.91
CA GLU A 36 9.97 1.74 8.91
C GLU A 36 11.50 1.80 8.96
N GLU A 37 12.15 0.63 8.96
CA GLU A 37 13.61 0.52 8.93
C GLU A 37 14.21 1.08 7.64
N LEU A 38 13.59 0.80 6.49
CA LEU A 38 13.99 1.34 5.18
C LEU A 38 13.83 2.85 5.11
N ALA A 39 12.69 3.39 5.58
CA ALA A 39 12.44 4.82 5.59
C ALA A 39 13.44 5.59 6.47
N ALA A 40 13.83 4.98 7.60
CA ALA A 40 14.84 5.52 8.50
C ALA A 40 16.29 5.33 8.00
N GLY A 41 16.50 4.65 6.86
CA GLY A 41 17.82 4.39 6.29
C GLY A 41 18.64 3.36 7.07
N ARG A 42 18.02 2.53 7.91
CA ARG A 42 18.70 1.54 8.76
C ARG A 42 18.96 0.21 8.06
N MET A 43 18.32 -0.04 6.91
CA MET A 43 18.49 -1.26 6.09
C MET A 43 18.78 -0.95 4.61
N PRO A 44 19.87 -0.22 4.28
CA PRO A 44 20.17 0.18 2.90
C PRO A 44 20.38 -1.01 1.95
N GLU A 45 20.98 -2.10 2.42
CA GLU A 45 21.21 -3.32 1.63
C GLU A 45 19.90 -3.98 1.20
N LEU A 46 18.89 -4.01 2.08
CA LEU A 46 17.57 -4.53 1.74
C LEU A 46 16.92 -3.70 0.63
N MET A 47 17.10 -2.38 0.65
CA MET A 47 16.57 -1.51 -0.42
C MET A 47 17.20 -1.84 -1.78
N GLU A 48 18.51 -2.07 -1.82
CA GLU A 48 19.19 -2.47 -3.04
C GLU A 48 18.66 -3.83 -3.55
N ARG A 49 18.52 -4.79 -2.64
CA ARG A 49 17.96 -6.11 -2.96
C ARG A 49 16.52 -6.04 -3.43
N ILE A 50 15.68 -5.18 -2.86
CA ILE A 50 14.31 -4.96 -3.35
C ILE A 50 14.34 -4.54 -4.83
N ASN A 51 15.22 -3.59 -5.19
CA ASN A 51 15.30 -3.10 -6.56
C ASN A 51 15.85 -4.13 -7.56
N ARG A 52 16.70 -5.07 -7.12
CA ARG A 52 17.37 -6.06 -8.00
C ARG A 52 16.71 -7.44 -8.00
N GLU A 53 16.21 -7.90 -6.86
CA GLU A 53 15.82 -9.29 -6.56
C GLU A 53 14.39 -9.37 -5.98
N HIS A 54 13.48 -8.57 -6.54
CA HIS A 54 12.11 -8.38 -6.05
C HIS A 54 11.36 -9.66 -5.62
N ALA A 55 11.47 -10.75 -6.39
CA ALA A 55 10.78 -12.00 -6.09
C ALA A 55 11.41 -12.79 -4.94
N GLN A 56 12.74 -12.83 -4.85
CA GLN A 56 13.46 -13.56 -3.80
C GLN A 56 13.27 -12.89 -2.44
N VAL A 57 13.39 -11.57 -2.40
CA VAL A 57 13.16 -10.77 -1.19
C VAL A 57 11.74 -10.98 -0.65
N LYS A 58 10.72 -10.98 -1.52
CA LYS A 58 9.34 -11.24 -1.09
C LYS A 58 9.14 -12.61 -0.43
N LYS A 59 9.84 -13.64 -0.93
CA LYS A 59 9.78 -15.00 -0.36
C LYS A 59 10.51 -15.06 0.98
N GLU A 60 11.74 -14.56 1.02
CA GLU A 60 12.62 -14.59 2.20
C GLU A 60 12.03 -13.81 3.37
N TYR A 61 11.51 -12.61 3.12
CA TYR A 61 10.95 -11.73 4.14
C TYR A 61 9.44 -11.92 4.35
N GLY A 62 8.81 -12.83 3.59
CA GLY A 62 7.40 -13.18 3.75
C GLY A 62 6.41 -12.04 3.50
N PHE A 63 6.78 -11.03 2.71
CA PHE A 63 5.99 -9.79 2.57
C PHE A 63 4.54 -10.03 2.18
N MET A 64 4.29 -10.94 1.23
CA MET A 64 2.93 -11.22 0.76
C MET A 64 2.06 -11.86 1.85
N HIS A 65 2.61 -12.77 2.65
CA HIS A 65 1.88 -13.38 3.77
C HIS A 65 1.61 -12.37 4.88
N TRP A 66 2.60 -11.53 5.20
CA TRP A 66 2.42 -10.45 6.18
C TRP A 66 1.27 -9.51 5.78
N TYR A 67 1.24 -9.07 4.51
CA TYR A 67 0.17 -8.19 4.02
C TYR A 67 -1.18 -8.89 4.01
N TYR A 68 -1.25 -10.17 3.62
CA TYR A 68 -2.48 -10.95 3.69
C TYR A 68 -3.07 -10.95 5.11
N ASP A 69 -2.26 -11.28 6.12
CA ASP A 69 -2.72 -11.33 7.51
C ASP A 69 -3.08 -9.93 8.04
N ALA A 70 -2.30 -8.90 7.70
CA ALA A 70 -2.58 -7.53 8.12
C ALA A 70 -3.92 -7.03 7.53
N ILE A 71 -4.14 -7.23 6.23
CA ILE A 71 -5.36 -6.81 5.53
C ILE A 71 -6.58 -7.56 6.06
N ARG A 72 -6.46 -8.88 6.26
CA ARG A 72 -7.55 -9.70 6.79
C ARG A 72 -8.03 -9.20 8.17
N ASN A 73 -7.11 -8.73 9.01
CA ASN A 73 -7.39 -8.27 10.37
C ASN A 73 -7.62 -6.75 10.49
N SER A 74 -7.62 -6.01 9.39
CA SER A 74 -7.85 -4.56 9.38
C SER A 74 -9.32 -4.20 9.09
N ASP A 75 -9.64 -2.90 9.17
CA ASP A 75 -10.93 -2.38 8.72
C ASP A 75 -10.89 -1.97 7.23
N GLY A 76 -9.70 -1.71 6.71
CA GLY A 76 -9.49 -1.22 5.35
C GLY A 76 -8.04 -1.15 4.93
N VAL A 77 -7.83 -0.78 3.67
CA VAL A 77 -6.52 -0.51 3.07
C VAL A 77 -6.49 0.89 2.48
N LEU A 78 -5.36 1.57 2.62
CA LEU A 78 -5.06 2.81 1.90
C LEU A 78 -3.94 2.54 0.90
N ILE A 79 -4.26 2.70 -0.39
CA ILE A 79 -3.33 2.48 -1.49
C ILE A 79 -2.66 3.80 -1.85
N LEU A 80 -1.34 3.85 -1.71
CA LEU A 80 -0.50 4.97 -2.12
C LEU A 80 -0.10 4.81 -3.60
N ASN A 81 -1.06 5.07 -4.48
CA ASN A 81 -0.89 5.00 -5.93
C ASN A 81 -0.23 6.27 -6.47
N TYR A 82 1.05 6.47 -6.16
CA TYR A 82 1.87 7.57 -6.71
C TYR A 82 2.31 7.29 -8.14
N ASP A 83 2.70 8.36 -8.86
CA ASP A 83 3.34 8.26 -10.16
C ASP A 83 4.66 7.50 -10.07
N LYS A 84 4.86 6.53 -10.96
CA LYS A 84 6.09 5.72 -10.97
C LYS A 84 6.44 5.28 -12.39
N ASN A 85 7.72 5.42 -12.76
CA ASN A 85 8.27 5.01 -14.05
C ASN A 85 7.49 5.56 -15.26
N GLY A 86 7.05 6.81 -15.19
CA GLY A 86 6.28 7.47 -16.25
C GLY A 86 4.80 7.05 -16.34
N VAL A 87 4.33 6.22 -15.42
CA VAL A 87 2.92 5.83 -15.32
C VAL A 87 2.27 6.60 -14.17
N SER A 88 1.26 7.40 -14.48
CA SER A 88 0.52 8.16 -13.47
C SER A 88 -0.35 7.27 -12.60
N ASN A 89 -0.42 7.61 -11.31
CA ASN A 89 -1.19 6.91 -10.28
C ASN A 89 -0.96 5.39 -10.24
N CYS A 90 0.27 4.94 -10.52
CA CYS A 90 0.57 3.55 -10.82
C CYS A 90 0.26 2.59 -9.66
N ILE A 91 -0.39 1.47 -9.98
CA ILE A 91 -0.64 0.36 -9.05
C ILE A 91 0.12 -0.86 -9.56
N GLY A 92 1.20 -1.25 -8.87
CA GLY A 92 1.99 -2.41 -9.24
C GLY A 92 1.31 -3.74 -8.91
N GLY A 93 1.79 -4.85 -9.50
CA GLY A 93 1.15 -6.16 -9.35
C GLY A 93 1.02 -6.67 -7.90
N ASN A 94 1.96 -6.34 -7.00
CA ASN A 94 1.81 -6.69 -5.58
C ASN A 94 0.64 -5.95 -4.93
N THR A 95 0.55 -4.65 -5.19
CA THR A 95 -0.51 -3.78 -4.68
C THR A 95 -1.87 -4.12 -5.26
N PHE A 96 -1.92 -4.55 -6.53
CA PHE A 96 -3.13 -5.12 -7.11
C PHE A 96 -3.60 -6.38 -6.37
N LEU A 97 -2.69 -7.29 -6.01
CA LEU A 97 -3.03 -8.48 -5.18
C LEU A 97 -3.51 -8.08 -3.78
N GLU A 98 -2.88 -7.08 -3.16
CA GLU A 98 -3.30 -6.53 -1.86
C GLU A 98 -4.72 -5.94 -1.94
N MET A 99 -5.04 -5.19 -2.99
CA MET A 99 -6.40 -4.68 -3.24
C MET A 99 -7.41 -5.82 -3.45
N GLY A 100 -7.06 -6.83 -4.24
CA GLY A 100 -7.90 -8.01 -4.41
C GLY A 100 -8.15 -8.74 -3.08
N CYS A 101 -7.12 -8.90 -2.24
CA CYS A 101 -7.26 -9.47 -0.90
C CYS A 101 -8.22 -8.65 -0.03
N ALA A 102 -8.09 -7.33 -0.03
CA ALA A 102 -8.98 -6.42 0.68
C ALA A 102 -10.44 -6.58 0.20
N HIS A 103 -10.66 -6.65 -1.11
CA HIS A 103 -11.98 -6.82 -1.71
C HIS A 103 -12.63 -8.16 -1.31
N MET A 104 -11.89 -9.27 -1.40
CA MET A 104 -12.40 -10.61 -1.03
C MET A 104 -12.71 -10.73 0.47
N HIS A 105 -12.10 -9.90 1.30
CA HIS A 105 -12.39 -9.82 2.74
C HIS A 105 -13.36 -8.70 3.11
N HIS A 106 -14.04 -8.09 2.14
CA HIS A 106 -15.01 -7.00 2.31
C HIS A 106 -14.44 -5.81 3.11
N LYS A 107 -13.15 -5.51 2.91
CA LYS A 107 -12.47 -4.38 3.54
C LYS A 107 -12.73 -3.10 2.74
N LYS A 108 -12.76 -1.94 3.41
CA LYS A 108 -12.80 -0.66 2.70
C LYS A 108 -11.49 -0.48 1.91
N ILE A 109 -11.59 -0.08 0.66
CA ILE A 109 -10.42 0.22 -0.18
C ILE A 109 -10.41 1.72 -0.44
N PHE A 110 -9.35 2.40 -0.01
CA PHE A 110 -9.13 3.81 -0.29
C PHE A 110 -7.98 3.96 -1.30
N LEU A 111 -8.19 4.72 -2.36
CA LEU A 111 -7.10 5.14 -3.26
C LEU A 111 -6.73 6.59 -2.94
N LEU A 112 -5.44 6.85 -2.72
CA LEU A 112 -4.95 8.21 -2.49
C LEU A 112 -5.27 9.12 -3.69
N ASN A 113 -5.01 8.63 -4.90
CA ASN A 113 -5.21 9.32 -6.16
C ASN A 113 -6.25 8.60 -7.04
N PRO A 114 -6.76 9.23 -8.13
CA PRO A 114 -7.69 8.58 -9.06
C PRO A 114 -7.21 7.21 -9.57
N ILE A 115 -8.17 6.37 -9.98
CA ILE A 115 -7.89 5.06 -10.57
C ILE A 115 -6.98 5.24 -11.80
N PRO A 116 -5.81 4.57 -11.86
CA PRO A 116 -4.93 4.64 -13.01
C PRO A 116 -5.49 3.88 -14.21
N LYS A 117 -5.08 4.30 -15.40
CA LYS A 117 -5.30 3.53 -16.63
C LYS A 117 -4.25 2.43 -16.75
N MET A 118 -4.64 1.21 -16.43
CA MET A 118 -3.84 -0.03 -16.48
C MET A 118 -4.49 -1.06 -17.40
N SER A 119 -3.80 -2.16 -17.72
CA SER A 119 -4.41 -3.28 -18.47
C SER A 119 -5.51 -4.03 -17.69
N TYR A 120 -5.66 -3.73 -16.40
CA TYR A 120 -6.62 -4.29 -15.46
C TYR A 120 -7.46 -3.18 -14.80
N THR A 121 -7.77 -2.10 -15.54
CA THR A 121 -8.54 -0.96 -15.01
C THR A 121 -9.94 -1.39 -14.60
N GLU A 122 -10.58 -2.26 -15.37
CA GLU A 122 -11.93 -2.76 -15.12
C GLU A 122 -12.00 -3.48 -13.76
N GLU A 123 -10.97 -4.24 -13.40
CA GLU A 123 -10.89 -4.89 -12.09
C GLU A 123 -10.68 -3.89 -10.96
N LEU A 124 -9.90 -2.83 -11.17
CA LEU A 124 -9.73 -1.75 -10.19
C LEU A 124 -11.05 -1.01 -9.93
N GLU A 125 -11.83 -0.76 -10.98
CA GLU A 125 -13.17 -0.16 -10.89
C GLU A 125 -14.16 -1.11 -10.20
N ALA A 126 -14.15 -2.39 -10.54
CA ALA A 126 -15.02 -3.40 -9.96
C ALA A 126 -14.78 -3.64 -8.45
N MET A 127 -13.59 -3.31 -7.95
CA MET A 127 -13.29 -3.35 -6.52
C MET A 127 -13.96 -2.21 -5.72
N ASP A 128 -14.60 -1.25 -6.40
CA ASP A 128 -15.32 -0.10 -5.86
C ASP A 128 -14.54 0.70 -4.81
N PRO A 129 -13.33 1.22 -5.15
CA PRO A 129 -12.53 1.97 -4.21
C PRO A 129 -13.06 3.38 -3.96
N ILE A 130 -12.86 3.87 -2.73
CA ILE A 130 -13.13 5.25 -2.34
C ILE A 130 -11.93 6.12 -2.75
N ILE A 131 -12.15 7.05 -3.68
CA ILE A 131 -11.11 7.95 -4.20
C ILE A 131 -10.96 9.18 -3.31
N LEU A 132 -9.77 9.34 -2.71
CA LEU A 132 -9.50 10.42 -1.76
C LEU A 132 -9.12 11.74 -2.44
N ASN A 133 -8.46 11.68 -3.60
CA ASN A 133 -7.84 12.84 -4.26
C ASN A 133 -6.90 13.60 -3.32
N GLY A 134 -6.05 12.86 -2.60
CA GLY A 134 -5.09 13.39 -1.63
C GLY A 134 -5.67 13.79 -0.27
N ASP A 135 -7.00 13.85 -0.13
CA ASP A 135 -7.66 14.31 1.09
C ASP A 135 -7.96 13.14 2.04
N LEU A 136 -7.05 12.91 3.00
CA LEU A 136 -7.19 11.86 4.02
C LEU A 136 -8.39 12.08 4.96
N SER A 137 -8.94 13.30 5.08
CA SER A 137 -10.07 13.59 5.98
C SER A 137 -11.37 12.88 5.56
N LYS A 138 -11.41 12.36 4.33
CA LYS A 138 -12.52 11.54 3.81
C LYS A 138 -12.55 10.13 4.39
N ILE A 139 -11.49 9.71 5.09
CA ILE A 139 -11.45 8.45 5.82
C ILE A 139 -12.22 8.65 7.14
N LYS A 140 -13.35 7.96 7.27
CA LYS A 140 -14.23 8.00 8.46
C LYS A 140 -14.38 6.62 9.07
#